data_AF-A0A3D5P6M2-F1
#
_entry.id   AF-A0A3D5P6M2-F1
#
_cell.length_a   1.000
_cell.length_b   1.000
_cell.length_c   1.000
_cell.angle_alpha   90.00
_cell.angle_beta   90.00
_cell.angle_gamma   90.00
#
_symmetry.space_group_name_H-M   'P 1'
#
loop_
_entity.id
_entity.type
_entity.pdbx_description
1 polymer ?
#
loop_
_entity_poly.entity_id
_entity_poly.type
_entity_poly.pdbx_seq_one_letter_code
_entity_poly.pdbx_strand_id
1 'polypeptide(L)' 'LARLVEGRTVLVIAHSLSTVQRADQILVLEDGGLVEYGDHETLLAQSGRYRALYDLQFGLTPTVVKQ' A
#
# COMPACT_ATOMS: atom_id res chain seq x y z
N LEU A 1 9.66 9.19 -9.58
CA LEU A 1 10.20 8.00 -8.88
C LEU A 1 10.80 7.00 -9.85
N ALA A 2 10.06 6.41 -10.79
CA ALA A 2 10.53 5.34 -11.70
C ALA A 2 12.03 5.40 -12.11
N ARG A 3 12.49 6.47 -12.74
CA ARG A 3 13.91 6.63 -13.17
C ARG A 3 14.93 6.66 -12.02
N LEU A 4 14.51 7.10 -10.82
CA LEU A 4 15.34 7.15 -9.61
C LEU A 4 15.41 5.79 -8.89
N VAL A 5 14.49 4.87 -9.16
CA VAL A 5 14.47 3.55 -8.49
C VAL A 5 15.20 2.48 -9.30
N GLU A 6 15.30 2.67 -10.61
CA GLU A 6 15.86 1.67 -11.53
C GLU A 6 17.28 1.21 -11.12
N GLY A 7 17.42 -0.10 -10.92
CA GLY A 7 18.67 -0.77 -10.56
C GLY A 7 19.18 -0.48 -9.14
N ARG A 8 18.34 0.08 -8.24
CA ARG A 8 18.74 0.45 -6.88
C ARG A 8 17.73 -0.05 -5.85
N THR A 9 18.22 -0.42 -4.68
CA THR A 9 17.38 -0.56 -3.48
C THR A 9 16.99 0.82 -2.99
N VAL A 10 15.69 1.10 -2.86
CA VAL A 10 15.18 2.40 -2.44
C VAL A 10 14.16 2.22 -1.33
N LEU A 11 14.35 2.97 -0.24
CA LEU A 11 13.37 3.11 0.82
C LEU A 11 12.64 4.45 0.63
N VAL A 12 11.31 4.41 0.51
CA VAL A 12 10.48 5.61 0.33
C VAL A 12 9.54 5.75 1.52
N ILE A 13 9.62 6.87 2.24
CA ILE A 13 8.58 7.30 3.18
C ILE A 13 7.55 8.09 2.38
N ALA A 14 6.40 7.48 2.15
CA ALA A 14 5.37 8.05 1.29
C ALA A 14 4.25 8.70 2.12
N HIS A 15 3.86 9.90 1.71
CA HIS A 15 2.67 10.59 2.25
C HIS A 15 1.43 10.39 1.37
N SER A 16 1.58 9.83 0.17
CA SER A 16 0.48 9.58 -0.76
C SER A 16 0.39 8.11 -1.12
N LEU A 17 -0.82 7.57 -1.20
CA LEU A 17 -1.00 6.15 -1.50
C LEU A 17 -0.62 5.82 -2.94
N SER A 18 -0.75 6.76 -3.88
CA SER A 18 -0.32 6.57 -5.28
C SER A 18 1.19 6.29 -5.40
N THR A 19 1.99 6.76 -4.44
CA THR A 19 3.41 6.43 -4.35
C THR A 19 3.60 5.02 -3.79
N VAL A 20 2.86 4.70 -2.72
CA VAL A 20 2.91 3.40 -2.04
C VAL A 20 2.45 2.27 -2.96
N GLN A 21 1.42 2.48 -3.78
CA GLN A 21 0.87 1.50 -4.75
C GLN A 21 1.88 1.00 -5.78
N ARG A 22 2.95 1.78 -6.04
CA ARG A 22 3.98 1.43 -7.03
C ARG A 22 5.21 0.77 -6.41
N ALA A 23 5.23 0.57 -5.10
CA ALA A 23 6.33 -0.08 -4.42
C ALA A 23 6.23 -1.60 -4.58
N ASP A 24 7.38 -2.26 -4.73
CA ASP A 24 7.45 -3.72 -4.74
C ASP A 24 7.02 -4.31 -3.38
N GLN A 25 7.27 -3.56 -2.31
CA GLN A 25 6.90 -3.90 -0.93
C GLN A 25 6.46 -2.67 -0.16
N ILE A 26 5.46 -2.85 0.69
CA ILE A 26 4.83 -1.81 1.51
C ILE A 26 4.93 -2.24 2.97
N LEU A 27 5.39 -1.32 3.82
CA LEU A 27 5.43 -1.47 5.27
C LEU A 27 4.46 -0.45 5.86
N VAL A 28 3.48 -0.90 6.63
CA VAL A 28 2.55 -0.04 7.35
C VAL A 28 3.03 0.09 8.78
N LEU A 29 3.31 1.32 9.18
CA LEU A 29 3.72 1.64 10.55
C LEU A 29 2.56 2.32 11.28
N GLU A 30 2.28 1.87 12.50
CA GLU A 30 1.30 2.49 13.40
C GLU A 30 1.83 2.39 14.84
N ASP A 31 1.69 3.47 15.61
CA ASP A 31 2.20 3.59 16.98
C ASP A 31 3.68 3.17 17.17
N GLY A 32 4.51 3.42 16.15
CA GLY A 32 5.94 3.09 16.16
C GLY A 32 6.26 1.61 15.89
N GLY A 33 5.26 0.79 15.58
CA GLY A 33 5.42 -0.62 15.22
C GLY A 33 5.06 -0.92 13.77
N LEU A 34 5.61 -2.00 13.22
CA LEU A 34 5.19 -2.57 11.94
C LEU A 34 3.93 -3.40 12.15
N VAL A 35 2.80 -2.93 11.60
CA VAL A 35 1.50 -3.60 11.73
C VAL A 35 1.15 -4.47 10.53
N GLU A 36 1.58 -4.06 9.33
CA GLU A 36 1.35 -4.83 8.09
C GLU A 36 2.54 -4.74 7.14
N TYR A 37 2.73 -5.79 6.35
CA TYR A 37 3.77 -5.89 5.34
C TYR A 37 3.30 -6.74 4.16
N GLY A 38 3.58 -6.28 2.94
CA GLY A 38 3.26 -7.01 1.72
C GLY A 38 3.29 -6.12 0.48
N ASP A 39 2.88 -6.65 -0.67
CA ASP A 39 2.59 -5.85 -1.86
C ASP A 39 1.20 -5.21 -1.78
N HIS A 40 0.90 -4.35 -2.75
CA HIS A 40 -0.37 -3.63 -2.82
C HIS A 40 -1.59 -4.56 -2.84
N GLU A 41 -1.56 -5.60 -3.68
CA GLU A 41 -2.70 -6.49 -3.90
C GLU A 41 -3.00 -7.32 -2.64
N THR A 42 -1.95 -7.86 -2.02
CA THR A 42 -2.01 -8.66 -0.81
C THR A 42 -2.56 -7.85 0.36
N LEU A 43 -2.11 -6.60 0.52
CA LEU A 43 -2.59 -5.73 1.60
C LEU A 43 -4.01 -5.18 1.35
N LEU A 44 -4.39 -4.95 0.09
CA LEU A 44 -5.74 -4.50 -0.26
C LEU A 44 -6.80 -5.61 -0.09
N ALA A 45 -6.41 -6.86 -0.34
CA ALA A 45 -7.25 -8.03 -0.11
C ALA A 45 -7.50 -8.31 1.38
N GLN A 46 -6.60 -7.85 2.25
CA GLN A 46 -6.79 -7.91 3.69
C GLN A 46 -7.74 -6.80 4.16
N SER A 47 -8.44 -7.03 5.28
CA SER A 47 -9.26 -6.01 5.94
C SER A 47 -8.45 -5.21 6.97
N GLY A 48 -7.22 -4.83 6.59
CA GLY A 48 -6.23 -4.19 7.44
C GLY A 48 -6.23 -2.67 7.39
N ARG A 49 -5.27 -2.07 8.08
CA ARG A 49 -4.97 -0.64 8.13
C ARG A 49 -4.66 -0.08 6.75
N TYR A 50 -3.90 -0.79 5.93
CA TYR A 50 -3.62 -0.37 4.56
C TYR A 50 -4.91 -0.17 3.76
N ARG A 51 -5.81 -1.16 3.82
CA ARG A 51 -7.11 -1.12 3.16
C ARG A 51 -7.97 0.03 3.68
N ALA A 52 -8.00 0.26 4.99
CA ALA A 52 -8.74 1.37 5.58
C ALA A 52 -8.25 2.74 5.05
N LEU A 53 -6.93 2.94 4.96
CA LEU A 53 -6.34 4.15 4.38
C LEU A 53 -6.64 4.29 2.87
N TYR A 54 -6.64 3.17 2.15
CA TYR A 54 -7.03 3.11 0.74
C TYR A 54 -8.46 3.56 0.52
N ASP A 55 -9.40 2.98 1.26
CA ASP A 55 -10.82 3.30 1.13
C ASP A 55 -11.12 4.77 1.48
N LEU A 56 -10.39 5.34 2.45
CA LEU A 56 -10.49 6.77 2.79
C LEU A 56 -10.04 7.71 1.66
N GLN A 57 -9.00 7.34 0.91
CA GLN A 57 -8.43 8.19 -0.13
C GLN A 57 -9.04 7.96 -1.52
N PHE A 58 -9.57 6.76 -1.79
CA PHE A 58 -10.03 6.36 -3.14
C PHE A 58 -11.46 5.79 -3.19
N GLY A 59 -12.20 5.71 -2.07
CA GLY A 59 -13.50 5.03 -2.00
C GLY A 59 -14.46 5.46 -3.12
N LEU A 60 -15.20 4.57 -3.81
CA LEU A 60 -15.49 3.14 -3.64
C LEU A 60 -15.29 2.43 -4.98
N THR A 61 -14.62 1.28 -5.01
CA THR A 61 -14.84 0.31 -6.09
C THR A 61 -15.36 -0.99 -5.46
N PRO A 62 -16.66 -1.31 -5.60
CA PRO A 62 -17.21 -2.56 -5.12
C PRO A 62 -16.96 -3.63 -6.19
N THR A 63 -15.90 -4.43 -6.05
CA THR A 63 -15.78 -5.64 -6.87
C THR A 63 -15.11 -6.77 -6.11
N VAL A 64 -15.86 -7.41 -5.20
CA VAL A 64 -15.88 -8.87 -5.09
C VAL A 64 -17.28 -9.31 -4.64
N VAL A 65 -18.23 -9.36 -5.58
CA VAL A 65 -19.27 -10.40 -5.52
C VAL A 65 -18.60 -11.63 -6.09
N LYS A 66 -18.03 -12.46 -5.20
CA LYS A 66 -17.77 -13.86 -5.55
C LYS A 66 -19.11 -14.58 -5.51
N GLN A 67 -19.40 -15.27 -6.61
CA GLN A 67 -20.55 -16.14 -6.84
C GLN A 67 -20.82 -17.07 -5.67
#